data_AF-I0QLI2-F1
#
_entry.id   AF-I0QLI2-F1
#
_cell.length_a   1.000
_cell.length_b   1.000
_cell.length_c   1.000
_cell.angle_alpha   90.00
_cell.angle_beta   90.00
_cell.angle_gamma   90.00
#
_symmetry.space_group_name_H-M   'P 1'
#
loop_
_entity.id
_entity.type
_entity.pdbx_description
1 polymer ?
#
loop_
_entity_poly.entity_id
_entity_poly.type
_entity_poly.pdbx_seq_one_letter_code
_entity_poly.pdbx_strand_id
1 'polypeptide(L)'
;MADPIMLVTLQEAKDHLRIDDDDGDNDLTLKIQGASAILLSYIQGSRDQLIDSTGQIIEGTEALLCMKIAVLVLLGYLDRNRNAEEEEKVSQGILPFVVTMHIYHLRQPSII
;
A
#
# COMPACT_ATOMS: atom_id res chain seq x y z
N MET A 1 -17.84 5.90 -11.11
CA MET A 1 -17.12 5.17 -10.05
C MET A 1 -16.32 6.20 -9.28
N ALA A 2 -16.17 6.07 -7.96
CA ALA A 2 -15.22 6.89 -7.23
C ALA A 2 -13.79 6.51 -7.66
N ASP A 3 -12.90 7.50 -7.78
CA ASP A 3 -11.51 7.25 -8.13
C ASP A 3 -10.84 6.39 -7.03
N PRO A 4 -9.96 5.43 -7.40
CA PRO A 4 -9.27 4.61 -6.42
C PRO A 4 -8.38 5.45 -5.50
N ILE A 5 -8.37 5.15 -4.21
CA ILE A 5 -7.51 5.85 -3.24
C ILE A 5 -6.05 5.51 -3.51
N MET A 6 -5.22 6.56 -3.66
CA MET A 6 -3.77 6.46 -3.72
C MET A 6 -3.19 7.03 -2.42
N LEU A 7 -2.58 6.19 -1.59
CA LEU A 7 -1.97 6.64 -0.32
C LEU A 7 -0.64 7.38 -0.54
N VAL A 8 0.00 7.16 -1.67
CA VAL A 8 1.22 7.87 -2.10
C VAL A 8 1.01 8.40 -3.51
N THR A 9 1.68 9.50 -3.82
CA THR A 9 1.71 10.04 -5.18
C THR A 9 2.58 9.20 -6.09
N LEU A 10 2.40 9.37 -7.40
CA LEU A 10 3.27 8.77 -8.40
C LEU A 10 4.73 9.21 -8.22
N GLN A 11 4.98 10.48 -7.93
CA GLN A 11 6.33 11.00 -7.69
C GLN A 11 6.99 10.34 -6.47
N GLU A 12 6.28 10.21 -5.35
CA GLU A 12 6.82 9.53 -4.16
C GLU A 12 7.21 8.08 -4.44
N ALA A 13 6.45 7.38 -5.28
CA ALA A 13 6.78 6.02 -5.70
C ALA A 13 8.00 5.99 -6.63
N LYS A 14 8.11 6.92 -7.58
CA LYS A 14 9.27 7.05 -8.48
C LYS A 14 10.55 7.36 -7.69
N ASP A 15 10.48 8.29 -6.76
CA ASP A 15 11.59 8.65 -5.87
C ASP A 15 12.05 7.43 -5.04
N HIS A 16 11.10 6.64 -4.53
CA HIS A 16 11.41 5.42 -3.78
C HIS A 16 12.09 4.34 -4.63
N LEU A 17 11.60 4.14 -5.85
CA LEU A 17 12.10 3.13 -6.79
C LEU A 17 13.32 3.59 -7.60
N ARG A 18 13.69 4.87 -7.51
CA ARG A 18 14.76 5.52 -8.30
C ARG A 18 14.47 5.44 -9.80
N ILE A 19 13.23 5.78 -10.17
CA ILE A 19 12.78 5.86 -11.56
C ILE A 19 12.80 7.34 -11.98
N ASP A 20 13.57 7.64 -13.03
CA ASP A 20 13.77 9.02 -13.51
C ASP A 20 13.01 9.33 -14.83
N ASP A 21 12.32 8.34 -15.40
CA ASP A 21 11.55 8.44 -16.65
C ASP A 21 10.05 8.17 -16.44
N ASP A 22 9.24 8.31 -17.50
CA ASP A 22 7.77 8.24 -17.44
C ASP A 22 7.19 7.01 -18.17
N ASP A 23 8.03 6.14 -18.74
CA ASP A 23 7.59 5.02 -19.60
C ASP A 23 6.69 4.02 -18.83
N GLY A 24 6.90 3.91 -17.52
CA GLY A 24 6.18 2.99 -16.61
C GLY A 24 5.03 3.62 -15.83
N ASP A 25 4.69 4.89 -16.04
CA ASP A 25 3.80 5.64 -15.13
C ASP A 25 2.40 5.04 -14.98
N ASN A 26 1.85 4.50 -16.06
CA ASN A 26 0.54 3.86 -16.05
C ASN A 26 0.54 2.56 -15.23
N ASP A 27 1.58 1.75 -15.38
CA ASP A 27 1.75 0.50 -14.63
C ASP A 27 2.03 0.79 -13.14
N LEU A 28 2.89 1.78 -12.86
CA LEU A 28 3.19 2.18 -11.49
C LEU A 28 1.96 2.77 -10.79
N THR A 29 1.16 3.59 -11.49
CA THR A 29 -0.12 4.09 -10.97
C THR A 29 -1.07 2.95 -10.62
N LEU A 30 -1.22 1.96 -11.49
CA LEU A 30 -2.06 0.79 -11.21
C LEU A 30 -1.56 0.02 -9.97
N LYS A 31 -0.24 -0.14 -9.83
CA LYS A 31 0.37 -0.78 -8.65
C LYS A 31 0.15 0.01 -7.37
N ILE A 32 0.24 1.34 -7.40
CA ILE A 32 -0.04 2.20 -6.24
C ILE A 32 -1.50 2.04 -5.79
N GLN A 33 -2.45 2.02 -6.74
CA GLN A 33 -3.87 1.83 -6.45
C GLN A 33 -4.12 0.45 -5.83
N GLY A 34 -3.57 -0.61 -6.43
CA GLY A 34 -3.67 -1.97 -5.93
C GLY A 34 -3.07 -2.14 -4.54
N ALA A 35 -1.84 -1.64 -4.33
CA ALA A 35 -1.17 -1.65 -3.04
C ALA A 35 -2.00 -0.91 -1.97
N SER A 36 -2.48 0.30 -2.30
CA SER A 36 -3.32 1.09 -1.39
C SER A 36 -4.59 0.33 -1.00
N ALA A 37 -5.28 -0.29 -1.96
CA ALA A 37 -6.48 -1.08 -1.68
C ALA A 37 -6.20 -2.30 -0.79
N ILE A 38 -5.12 -3.03 -1.05
CA ILE A 38 -4.72 -4.21 -0.25
C ILE A 38 -4.41 -3.81 1.19
N LEU A 39 -3.63 -2.74 1.40
CA LEU A 39 -3.26 -2.31 2.75
C LEU A 39 -4.45 -1.73 3.51
N LEU A 40 -5.31 -0.96 2.84
CA LEU A 40 -6.55 -0.49 3.43
C LEU A 40 -7.48 -1.64 3.84
N SER A 41 -7.53 -2.72 3.04
CA SER A 41 -8.25 -3.93 3.41
C SER A 41 -7.59 -4.68 4.58
N TYR A 42 -6.27 -4.61 4.71
CA TYR A 42 -5.52 -5.29 5.76
C TYR A 42 -5.78 -4.70 7.15
N ILE A 43 -5.87 -3.37 7.27
CA ILE A 43 -6.09 -2.69 8.55
C ILE A 43 -7.54 -2.79 9.07
N GLN A 44 -8.48 -3.21 8.21
CA GLN A 44 -9.87 -3.51 8.56
C GLN A 44 -10.53 -2.38 9.39
N GLY A 45 -10.85 -2.64 10.66
CA GLY A 45 -11.55 -1.72 11.56
C GLY A 45 -10.83 -0.41 11.85
N SER A 46 -9.53 -0.31 11.56
CA SER A 46 -8.78 0.96 11.72
C SER A 46 -8.85 1.87 10.50
N ARG A 47 -9.67 1.54 9.48
CA ARG A 47 -9.82 2.39 8.29
C ARG A 47 -10.19 3.83 8.63
N ASP A 48 -11.02 4.04 9.66
CA ASP A 48 -11.48 5.36 10.09
C ASP A 48 -10.37 6.24 10.70
N GLN A 49 -9.20 5.66 11.01
CA GLN A 49 -8.01 6.42 11.41
C GLN A 49 -7.28 7.05 10.20
N LEU A 50 -7.58 6.58 8.99
CA LEU A 50 -6.97 7.05 7.75
C LEU A 50 -7.95 7.73 6.81
N ILE A 51 -9.20 7.27 6.79
CA ILE A 51 -10.22 7.72 5.85
C ILE A 51 -11.37 8.31 6.65
N ASP A 52 -11.70 9.57 6.38
CA ASP A 52 -12.82 10.23 7.04
C ASP A 52 -14.18 9.72 6.53
N SER A 53 -15.26 10.21 7.15
CA SER A 53 -16.63 9.85 6.77
C SER A 53 -17.03 10.32 5.37
N THR A 54 -16.24 11.20 4.75
CA THR A 54 -16.43 11.67 3.36
C THR A 54 -15.67 10.83 2.35
N GLY A 55 -14.84 9.89 2.82
CA GLY A 55 -13.99 9.04 1.98
C GLY A 55 -12.62 9.66 1.64
N GLN A 56 -12.24 10.76 2.30
CA GLN A 56 -10.97 11.44 2.07
C GLN A 56 -9.88 10.99 3.05
N ILE A 57 -8.62 11.13 2.64
CA ILE A 57 -7.47 10.81 3.49
C ILE A 57 -7.35 11.86 4.60
N ILE A 58 -7.20 11.38 5.84
CA ILE A 58 -6.90 12.21 7.01
C ILE A 58 -5.39 12.50 7.03
N GLU A 59 -5.03 13.68 6.56
CA GLU A 59 -3.64 14.13 6.48
C GLU A 59 -2.98 14.33 7.85
N GLY A 60 -1.65 14.18 7.90
CA GLY A 60 -0.83 14.51 9.08
C GLY A 60 -0.88 13.51 10.25
N THR A 61 -1.49 12.33 10.07
CA THR A 61 -1.55 11.30 11.11
C THR A 61 -0.35 10.35 11.07
N GLU A 62 0.05 9.81 12.22
CA GLU A 62 1.08 8.77 12.31
C GLU A 62 0.67 7.51 11.54
N ALA A 63 -0.62 7.15 11.59
CA ALA A 63 -1.17 6.02 10.86
C ALA A 63 -1.01 6.17 9.34
N LEU A 64 -1.25 7.37 8.81
CA LEU A 64 -0.99 7.67 7.39
C LEU A 64 0.49 7.50 7.04
N LEU A 65 1.41 8.00 7.87
CA LEU A 65 2.86 7.85 7.64
C LEU A 65 3.28 6.37 7.58
N CYS A 66 2.82 5.55 8.53
CA CYS A 66 3.08 4.11 8.53
C CYS A 66 2.54 3.44 7.26
N MET A 67 1.35 3.83 6.82
CA MET A 67 0.71 3.29 5.62
C MET A 67 1.40 3.72 4.33
N LYS A 68 1.87 4.97 4.23
CA LYS A 68 2.69 5.44 3.10
C LYS A 68 3.98 4.64 2.97
N ILE A 69 4.71 4.44 4.07
CA ILE A 69 5.92 3.62 4.08
C ILE A 69 5.61 2.18 3.66
N ALA A 70 4.52 1.60 4.17
CA ALA A 70 4.11 0.26 3.81
C ALA A 70 3.78 0.12 2.32
N VAL A 71 3.13 1.12 1.69
CA VAL A 71 2.93 1.13 0.23
C VAL A 71 4.25 1.16 -0.50
N LEU A 72 5.16 2.07 -0.15
CA LEU A 72 6.46 2.20 -0.84
C LEU A 72 7.26 0.90 -0.76
N VAL A 73 7.38 0.32 0.44
CA VAL A 73 8.09 -0.96 0.64
C VAL A 73 7.43 -2.11 -0.13
N LEU A 74 6.10 -2.14 -0.22
CA LEU A 74 5.38 -3.12 -1.02
C LEU A 74 5.67 -2.93 -2.53
N LEU A 75 5.73 -1.69 -3.01
CA LEU A 75 6.12 -1.41 -4.40
C LEU A 75 7.55 -1.85 -4.69
N GLY A 76 8.51 -1.58 -3.79
CA GLY A 76 9.88 -2.06 -3.92
C GLY A 76 9.98 -3.59 -3.91
N TYR A 77 9.11 -4.26 -3.13
CA TYR A 77 9.00 -5.72 -3.17
C TYR A 77 8.46 -6.22 -4.51
N LEU A 78 7.40 -5.62 -5.04
CA LEU A 78 6.76 -6.01 -6.30
C LEU A 78 7.63 -5.71 -7.53
N ASP A 79 8.39 -4.62 -7.51
CA ASP A 79 9.33 -4.29 -8.59
C ASP A 79 10.41 -5.38 -8.76
N ARG A 80 10.88 -5.94 -7.65
CA ARG A 80 11.84 -7.06 -7.63
C ARG A 80 11.21 -8.42 -7.93
N ASN A 81 9.91 -8.60 -7.68
CA ASN A 81 9.22 -9.89 -7.78
C ASN A 81 7.97 -9.76 -8.68
N ARG A 82 8.18 -9.45 -9.97
CA ARG A 82 7.08 -9.08 -10.88
C ARG A 82 6.13 -10.23 -11.22
N ASN A 83 6.63 -11.46 -11.36
CA ASN A 83 5.86 -12.61 -11.88
C ASN A 83 5.59 -13.69 -10.83
N ALA A 84 5.69 -13.40 -9.53
CA ALA A 84 5.42 -14.38 -8.47
C ALA A 84 6.23 -15.70 -8.65
N GLU A 85 7.46 -15.60 -9.14
CA GLU A 85 8.26 -16.75 -9.62
C GLU A 85 8.73 -17.66 -8.48
N GLU A 86 8.79 -17.14 -7.26
CA GLU A 86 9.18 -17.88 -6.06
C GLU A 86 7.94 -18.20 -5.23
N GLU A 87 7.46 -19.44 -5.30
CA GLU A 87 6.25 -19.91 -4.60
C GLU A 87 6.31 -19.64 -3.08
N GLU A 88 7.49 -19.80 -2.46
CA GLU A 88 7.72 -19.50 -1.04
C GLU A 88 7.46 -18.03 -0.68
N LYS A 89 7.64 -17.11 -1.63
CA LYS A 89 7.40 -15.67 -1.51
C LYS A 89 5.94 -15.27 -1.77
N VAL A 90 5.09 -16.22 -2.16
CA VAL A 90 3.72 -15.99 -2.63
C VAL A 90 2.75 -16.89 -1.84
N SER A 91 2.87 -16.85 -0.51
CA SER A 91 1.93 -17.53 0.38
C SER A 91 0.56 -16.83 0.35
N GLN A 92 -0.51 -17.60 0.16
CA GLN A 92 -1.87 -17.06 0.10
C GLN A 92 -2.21 -16.24 1.34
N GLY A 93 -2.67 -15.00 1.14
CA GLY A 93 -3.22 -14.15 2.20
C GLY A 93 -2.20 -13.53 3.14
N ILE A 94 -0.89 -13.66 2.87
CA ILE A 94 0.17 -13.11 3.72
C ILE A 94 0.88 -11.97 2.99
N LEU A 95 0.82 -10.77 3.57
CA LEU A 95 1.67 -9.67 3.15
C LEU A 95 3.12 -9.90 3.61
N PRO A 96 4.14 -9.46 2.84
CA PRO A 96 5.53 -9.57 3.26
C PRO A 96 5.78 -8.97 4.64
N PHE A 97 6.67 -9.57 5.43
CA PHE A 97 6.99 -9.10 6.79
C PHE A 97 7.41 -7.63 6.82
N VAL A 98 8.22 -7.23 5.85
CA VAL A 98 8.70 -5.84 5.69
C VAL A 98 7.55 -4.82 5.50
N VAL A 99 6.38 -5.27 5.03
CA VAL A 99 5.18 -4.44 4.93
C VAL A 99 4.42 -4.47 6.25
N THR A 100 4.15 -5.66 6.78
CA THR A 100 3.31 -5.83 7.98
C THR A 100 3.94 -5.24 9.24
N MET A 101 5.27 -5.22 9.37
CA MET A 101 5.94 -4.61 10.53
C MET A 101 5.59 -3.13 10.74
N HIS A 102 5.21 -2.41 9.69
CA HIS A 102 4.80 -1.01 9.77
C HIS A 102 3.34 -0.84 10.19
N ILE A 103 2.46 -1.78 9.87
CA ILE A 103 1.00 -1.59 9.92
C ILE A 103 0.28 -2.63 10.78
N TYR A 104 1.00 -3.56 11.40
CA TYR A 104 0.40 -4.60 12.24
C TYR A 104 -0.37 -4.01 13.42
N HIS A 105 0.11 -2.92 14.01
CA HIS A 105 -0.56 -2.21 15.09
C HIS A 105 -1.90 -1.57 14.67
N LEU A 106 -2.10 -1.33 13.38
CA LEU A 106 -3.36 -0.84 12.81
C LEU A 106 -4.33 -1.98 12.49
N ARG A 107 -3.88 -3.25 12.50
CA ARG A 107 -4.76 -4.37 12.23
C ARG A 107 -5.68 -4.60 13.43
N GLN A 108 -6.98 -4.46 13.21
CA GLN A 108 -8.00 -4.85 14.19
C GLN A 108 -8.61 -6.19 13.77
N PRO A 109 -8.23 -7.32 14.39
CA PRO A 109 -8.88 -8.59 14.13
C PRO A 109 -10.34 -8.50 14.58
N SER A 110 -11.26 -8.48 13.62
CA SER A 110 -12.68 -8.60 13.91
C SER A 110 -13.00 -10.03 14.33
N ILE A 111 -13.51 -10.22 15.55
CA ILE A 111 -14.25 -11.43 15.90
C ILE A 111 -15.64 -11.24 15.28
N ILE A 112 -15.97 -12.03 14.25
CA ILE A 112 -17.33 -12.14 13.71
C ILE A 112 -18.12 -13.10 14.60
#